data_AF-A0A3A8TGJ4-F1
#
_entry.id   AF-A0A3A8TGJ4-F1
#
_cell.length_a   1.000
_cell.length_b   1.000
_cell.length_c   1.000
_cell.angle_alpha   90.00
_cell.angle_beta   90.00
_cell.angle_gamma   90.00
#
_symmetry.space_group_name_H-M   'P 1'
#
loop_
_entity.id
_entity.type
_entity.pdbx_description
1 polymer ?
#
loop_
_entity_poly.entity_id
_entity_poly.type
_entity_poly.pdbx_seq_one_letter_code
_entity_poly.pdbx_strand_id
1 'polypeptide(L)'
;MSSARAVPSPTPRPVAHRLWPALLVLAATLSACTEARGAPPGEKPAATAYAPPQDGRAYTKPSDAELKRTLSPLAYKVTQHEDTEPPFRNAYWNNHDEGLYVDVVSGEPLFSSRDKFESGTGWPSFTRPLDKAQVVEKRDSTLGMERVEVRSKDGDSHLGHLFEDGPKPTGLRYCINSASLRFIPVNELAAKGYGKWLPSFGRTAPSEPQGALAPAAGAVVLAKAAVPTEASRETAYLAGGCFWGMEDILRKIPGVIDTEAGYTGGSKKDATYEDVHTGKTGHAEAVRVVFNPKLLTYEALLEQWFFRMHDPTTLNRQGNDVGSQYRSAIFYLSDEQRRTAEAVKARVDKSGKWSRPVVTQITAASEWVPAEGYHQDYLVKNPGGYTCHYMRD
;
A
#
# COMPACT_ATOMS: atom_id res chain seq x y z
N MET A 1 83.63 -9.53 -34.21
CA MET A 1 84.47 -10.71 -33.93
C MET A 1 84.74 -10.78 -32.43
N SER A 2 84.74 -12.00 -31.86
CA SER A 2 84.93 -12.41 -30.45
C SER A 2 83.76 -12.11 -29.49
N SER A 3 82.98 -13.06 -28.93
CA SER A 3 83.29 -14.32 -28.21
C SER A 3 84.01 -14.05 -26.88
N ALA A 4 83.66 -14.55 -25.70
CA ALA A 4 82.59 -15.40 -25.15
C ALA A 4 82.80 -15.40 -23.61
N ARG A 5 81.78 -15.75 -22.82
CA ARG A 5 81.80 -16.88 -21.84
C ARG A 5 80.71 -16.72 -20.76
N ALA A 6 80.04 -17.83 -20.52
CA ALA A 6 79.01 -18.05 -19.51
C ALA A 6 79.62 -18.35 -18.13
N VAL A 7 78.87 -18.03 -17.06
CA VAL A 7 79.15 -18.35 -15.64
C VAL A 7 77.80 -18.69 -14.95
N PRO A 8 77.75 -19.61 -13.96
CA PRO A 8 76.61 -20.52 -13.74
C PRO A 8 75.63 -20.10 -12.63
N SER A 9 74.48 -20.77 -12.62
CA SER A 9 73.34 -20.62 -11.69
C SER A 9 73.63 -21.16 -10.27
N PRO A 10 73.26 -20.43 -9.20
CA PRO A 10 73.28 -20.97 -7.84
C PRO A 10 71.92 -21.57 -7.42
N THR A 11 71.99 -22.73 -6.76
CA THR A 11 70.89 -23.45 -6.13
C THR A 11 70.44 -22.77 -4.82
N PRO A 12 69.12 -22.74 -4.50
CA PRO A 12 68.65 -22.21 -3.22
C PRO A 12 68.75 -23.24 -2.08
N ARG A 13 69.20 -22.76 -0.91
CA ARG A 13 69.28 -23.46 0.39
C ARG A 13 67.89 -23.60 1.06
N PRO A 14 67.70 -24.60 1.94
CA PRO A 14 66.39 -24.88 2.55
C PRO A 14 66.06 -23.88 3.67
N VAL A 15 64.80 -23.44 3.71
CA VAL A 15 64.26 -22.59 4.76
C VAL A 15 63.53 -23.48 5.78
N ALA A 16 63.93 -23.36 7.05
CA ALA A 16 63.35 -24.08 8.17
C ALA A 16 61.93 -23.59 8.49
N HIS A 17 60.98 -24.52 8.58
CA HIS A 17 59.62 -24.25 9.03
C HIS A 17 59.57 -24.02 10.55
N ARG A 18 59.15 -22.83 10.97
CA ARG A 18 58.71 -22.57 12.35
C ARG A 18 57.22 -22.88 12.45
N LEU A 19 56.88 -23.85 13.29
CA LEU A 19 55.52 -24.25 13.65
C LEU A 19 54.87 -23.15 14.51
N TRP A 20 53.67 -22.70 14.12
CA TRP A 20 52.80 -21.84 14.93
C TRP A 20 51.75 -22.75 15.61
N PRO A 21 51.40 -22.58 16.91
CA PRO A 21 50.46 -23.46 17.57
C PRO A 21 49.03 -23.11 17.15
N ALA A 22 48.26 -24.16 16.83
CA ALA A 22 46.86 -24.10 16.47
C ALA A 22 46.00 -23.63 17.65
N LEU A 23 45.18 -22.60 17.42
CA LEU A 23 44.08 -22.26 18.32
C LEU A 23 42.90 -23.20 18.01
N LEU A 24 42.55 -24.04 18.98
CA LEU A 24 41.35 -24.88 19.00
C LEU A 24 40.10 -23.99 19.03
N VAL A 25 39.38 -23.89 17.92
CA VAL A 25 37.99 -23.39 17.91
C VAL A 25 37.08 -24.56 18.25
N LEU A 26 36.43 -24.47 19.41
CA LEU A 26 35.44 -25.41 19.89
C LEU A 26 34.20 -25.31 18.98
N ALA A 27 33.90 -26.38 18.24
CA ALA A 27 32.68 -26.51 17.47
C ALA A 27 31.50 -26.79 18.43
N ALA A 28 30.66 -25.78 18.69
CA ALA A 28 29.35 -25.99 19.29
C ALA A 28 28.34 -26.29 18.17
N THR A 29 27.85 -27.51 18.15
CA THR A 29 26.77 -27.97 17.27
C THR A 29 25.44 -27.30 17.67
N LEU A 30 24.95 -26.38 16.85
CA LEU A 30 23.57 -25.89 16.92
C LEU A 30 22.74 -26.65 15.89
N SER A 31 22.14 -27.74 16.36
CA SER A 31 21.00 -28.38 15.72
C SER A 31 19.73 -27.82 16.37
N ALA A 32 19.07 -26.88 15.68
CA ALA A 32 17.65 -26.58 15.79
C ALA A 32 17.30 -25.47 14.78
N CYS A 33 17.19 -25.86 13.51
CA CYS A 33 16.36 -25.13 12.56
C CYS A 33 14.90 -25.54 12.83
N THR A 34 14.05 -24.60 13.23
CA THR A 34 12.63 -24.55 12.80
C THR A 34 12.01 -23.21 13.19
N GLU A 35 11.51 -22.52 12.16
CA GLU A 35 10.49 -21.47 12.16
C GLU A 35 10.77 -20.13 12.87
N ALA A 36 11.58 -19.29 12.20
CA ALA A 36 11.30 -17.86 12.14
C ALA A 36 10.79 -17.53 10.73
N ARG A 37 9.50 -17.77 10.47
CA ARG A 37 8.83 -17.17 9.32
C ARG A 37 8.83 -15.66 9.55
N GLY A 38 9.55 -14.93 8.70
CA GLY A 38 9.53 -13.48 8.71
C GLY A 38 8.09 -12.98 8.59
N ALA A 39 7.64 -12.19 9.57
CA ALA A 39 6.34 -11.56 9.53
C ALA A 39 6.22 -10.71 8.24
N PRO A 40 5.07 -10.74 7.54
CA PRO A 40 4.83 -9.93 6.34
C PRO A 40 4.92 -8.43 6.66
N PRO A 41 5.17 -7.56 5.66
CA PRO A 41 5.06 -6.12 5.84
C PRO A 41 3.66 -5.77 6.39
N GLY A 42 3.59 -4.87 7.37
CA GLY A 42 2.40 -4.57 8.16
C GLY A 42 1.15 -4.38 7.31
N GLU A 43 0.33 -5.42 7.28
CA GLU A 43 -1.01 -5.42 6.70
C GLU A 43 -1.83 -4.35 7.43
N LYS A 44 -2.51 -3.47 6.69
CA LYS A 44 -3.42 -2.48 7.29
C LYS A 44 -4.41 -3.27 8.16
N PRO A 45 -4.58 -2.93 9.46
CA PRO A 45 -5.46 -3.70 10.34
C PRO A 45 -6.83 -3.86 9.68
N ALA A 46 -7.26 -5.10 9.52
CA ALA A 46 -8.56 -5.42 8.95
C ALA A 46 -9.64 -4.64 9.71
N ALA A 47 -10.52 -3.98 8.95
CA ALA A 47 -11.57 -3.14 9.48
C ALA A 47 -12.62 -3.98 10.24
N THR A 48 -12.36 -4.31 11.50
CA THR A 48 -13.44 -4.61 12.44
C THR A 48 -14.06 -3.29 12.85
N ALA A 49 -15.35 -3.16 12.55
CA ALA A 49 -16.10 -1.92 12.64
C ALA A 49 -16.38 -1.57 14.11
N TYR A 50 -15.48 -0.82 14.73
CA TYR A 50 -15.85 0.00 15.89
C TYR A 50 -15.92 1.46 15.47
N ALA A 51 -17.15 1.94 15.25
CA ALA A 51 -17.44 3.37 15.19
C ALA A 51 -17.68 3.85 16.63
N PRO A 52 -17.21 5.05 17.02
CA PRO A 52 -17.42 5.57 18.36
C PRO A 52 -18.93 5.66 18.65
N PRO A 53 -19.38 5.34 19.88
CA PRO A 53 -20.78 5.41 20.25
C PRO A 53 -21.34 6.79 19.93
N GLN A 54 -22.34 6.85 19.03
CA GLN A 54 -22.98 8.09 18.61
C GLN A 54 -24.06 8.55 19.62
N ASP A 55 -24.32 7.75 20.66
CA ASP A 55 -25.47 7.84 21.56
C ASP A 55 -25.11 8.27 23.00
N GLY A 56 -23.86 8.72 23.23
CA GLY A 56 -23.42 9.20 24.56
C GLY A 56 -23.33 8.12 25.63
N ARG A 57 -23.43 6.84 25.24
CA ARG A 57 -23.16 5.71 26.14
C ARG A 57 -21.66 5.60 26.40
N ALA A 58 -21.30 5.32 27.64
CA ALA A 58 -19.92 5.04 28.02
C ALA A 58 -19.41 3.82 27.23
N TYR A 59 -18.22 3.95 26.64
CA TYR A 59 -17.54 2.85 25.98
C TYR A 59 -17.26 1.73 26.99
N THR A 60 -17.57 0.49 26.61
CA THR A 60 -17.20 -0.71 27.37
C THR A 60 -16.18 -1.48 26.56
N LYS A 61 -14.97 -1.61 27.11
CA LYS A 61 -13.89 -2.37 26.47
C LYS A 61 -14.32 -3.84 26.25
N PRO A 62 -14.19 -4.37 25.02
CA PRO A 62 -14.44 -5.78 24.74
C PRO A 62 -13.59 -6.70 25.62
N SER A 63 -14.06 -7.92 25.84
CA SER A 63 -13.30 -8.92 26.59
C SER A 63 -11.98 -9.27 25.88
N ASP A 64 -10.97 -9.71 26.63
CA ASP A 64 -9.68 -10.12 26.06
C ASP A 64 -9.82 -11.19 24.96
N ALA A 65 -10.70 -12.17 25.18
CA ALA A 65 -11.00 -13.22 24.20
C ALA A 65 -11.63 -12.65 22.91
N GLU A 66 -12.44 -11.61 23.03
CA GLU A 66 -13.02 -10.92 21.87
C GLU A 66 -11.96 -10.11 21.13
N LEU A 67 -11.14 -9.34 21.84
CA LEU A 67 -10.03 -8.57 21.27
C LEU A 67 -9.05 -9.46 20.50
N LYS A 68 -8.70 -10.62 21.06
CA LYS A 68 -7.81 -11.60 20.41
C LYS A 68 -8.40 -12.20 19.13
N ARG A 69 -9.74 -12.23 19.01
CA ARG A 69 -10.46 -12.72 17.82
C ARG A 69 -10.63 -11.63 16.76
N THR A 70 -10.84 -10.37 17.17
CA THR A 70 -11.18 -9.26 16.26
C THR A 70 -9.98 -8.45 15.80
N LEU A 71 -8.90 -8.40 16.58
CA LEU A 71 -7.67 -7.70 16.21
C LEU A 71 -6.72 -8.63 15.46
N SER A 72 -5.86 -8.05 14.63
CA SER A 72 -4.72 -8.80 14.10
C SER A 72 -3.80 -9.22 15.26
N PRO A 73 -3.01 -10.31 15.11
CA PRO A 73 -2.09 -10.74 16.15
C PRO A 73 -1.12 -9.64 16.61
N LEU A 74 -0.66 -8.79 15.68
CA LEU A 74 0.21 -7.66 16.00
C LEU A 74 -0.54 -6.54 16.73
N ALA A 75 -1.74 -6.16 16.26
CA ALA A 75 -2.55 -5.13 16.91
C ALA A 75 -2.94 -5.54 18.35
N TYR A 76 -3.28 -6.81 18.57
CA TYR A 76 -3.54 -7.34 19.91
C TYR A 76 -2.31 -7.26 20.82
N LYS A 77 -1.13 -7.70 20.35
CA LYS A 77 0.12 -7.62 21.11
C LYS A 77 0.50 -6.18 21.44
N VAL A 78 0.45 -5.29 20.46
CA VAL A 78 0.79 -3.87 20.65
C VAL A 78 -0.17 -3.24 21.63
N THR A 79 -1.48 -3.33 21.41
CA THR A 79 -2.47 -2.60 22.22
C THR A 79 -2.66 -3.18 23.63
N GLN A 80 -2.56 -4.51 23.80
CA GLN A 80 -2.87 -5.18 25.08
C GLN A 80 -1.63 -5.63 25.87
N HIS A 81 -0.47 -5.76 25.21
CA HIS A 81 0.76 -6.27 25.82
C HIS A 81 1.98 -5.36 25.60
N GLU A 82 1.76 -4.09 25.24
CA GLU A 82 2.80 -3.06 25.16
C GLU A 82 3.95 -3.42 24.19
N ASP A 83 3.65 -4.27 23.20
CA ASP A 83 4.59 -4.62 22.15
C ASP A 83 4.82 -3.43 21.20
N THR A 84 5.90 -3.47 20.44
CA THR A 84 6.26 -2.41 19.49
C THR A 84 6.40 -3.01 18.09
N GLU A 85 5.68 -2.44 17.13
CA GLU A 85 5.78 -2.88 15.73
C GLU A 85 7.14 -2.49 15.12
N PRO A 86 7.63 -3.18 14.07
CA PRO A 86 8.91 -2.82 13.47
C PRO A 86 8.88 -1.45 12.75
N PRO A 87 9.97 -0.66 12.84
CA PRO A 87 10.08 0.61 12.12
C PRO A 87 10.10 0.38 10.60
N PHE A 88 9.56 1.33 9.84
CA PHE A 88 9.49 1.34 8.36
C PHE A 88 8.74 0.16 7.73
N ARG A 89 8.17 -0.73 8.55
CA ARG A 89 7.46 -1.93 8.11
C ARG A 89 6.06 -1.98 8.70
N ASN A 90 5.43 -0.82 8.78
CA ASN A 90 4.10 -0.64 9.35
C ASN A 90 3.20 0.18 8.42
N ALA A 91 1.92 0.25 8.75
CA ALA A 91 0.90 0.74 7.84
C ALA A 91 0.92 2.27 7.63
N TYR A 92 1.39 3.04 8.60
CA TYR A 92 1.16 4.49 8.62
C TYR A 92 2.41 5.35 8.75
N TRP A 93 3.62 4.80 8.84
CA TRP A 93 4.84 5.61 8.92
C TRP A 93 4.96 6.61 7.75
N ASN A 94 4.67 6.17 6.52
CA ASN A 94 4.72 6.99 5.29
C ASN A 94 3.32 7.44 4.79
N ASN A 95 2.29 7.38 5.63
CA ASN A 95 0.97 7.87 5.22
C ASN A 95 0.94 9.40 5.21
N HIS A 96 0.52 9.99 4.10
CA HIS A 96 0.41 11.45 3.90
C HIS A 96 -1.02 11.92 3.59
N ASP A 97 -1.99 11.01 3.60
CA ASP A 97 -3.39 11.34 3.32
C ASP A 97 -3.99 12.21 4.43
N GLU A 98 -4.91 13.11 4.06
CA GLU A 98 -5.70 13.87 5.03
C GLU A 98 -6.73 12.98 5.71
N GLY A 99 -6.79 13.02 7.04
CA GLY A 99 -7.69 12.22 7.85
C GLY A 99 -7.33 12.17 9.33
N LEU A 100 -8.08 11.35 10.07
CA LEU A 100 -7.88 11.07 11.49
C LEU A 100 -7.27 9.69 11.72
N TYR A 101 -6.48 9.57 12.76
CA TYR A 101 -6.04 8.31 13.32
C TYR A 101 -6.84 8.05 14.59
N VAL A 102 -7.50 6.90 14.63
CA VAL A 102 -8.39 6.49 15.72
C VAL A 102 -7.86 5.23 16.36
N ASP A 103 -8.18 4.98 17.64
CA ASP A 103 -7.84 3.72 18.30
C ASP A 103 -8.45 2.55 17.52
N VAL A 104 -7.66 1.52 17.24
CA VAL A 104 -8.13 0.29 16.60
C VAL A 104 -9.13 -0.48 17.49
N VAL A 105 -9.07 -0.28 18.81
CA VAL A 105 -9.93 -0.96 19.80
C VAL A 105 -11.22 -0.20 20.09
N SER A 106 -11.12 1.07 20.45
CA SER A 106 -12.27 1.88 20.89
C SER A 106 -12.84 2.79 19.79
N GLY A 107 -12.14 2.95 18.66
CA GLY A 107 -12.50 3.91 17.63
C GLY A 107 -12.45 5.37 18.09
N GLU A 108 -11.96 5.67 19.29
CA GLU A 108 -11.83 7.05 19.78
C GLU A 108 -10.80 7.81 18.92
N PRO A 109 -11.06 9.08 18.57
CA PRO A 109 -10.17 9.84 17.70
C PRO A 109 -8.95 10.36 18.48
N LEU A 110 -7.75 9.93 18.07
CA LEU A 110 -6.50 10.14 18.81
C LEU A 110 -5.62 11.23 18.19
N PHE A 111 -5.38 11.15 16.87
CA PHE A 111 -4.45 12.06 16.18
C PHE A 111 -5.01 12.56 14.85
N SER A 112 -4.53 13.71 14.40
CA SER A 112 -4.81 14.27 13.08
C SER A 112 -3.60 14.13 12.17
N SER A 113 -3.83 13.79 10.90
CA SER A 113 -2.81 13.92 9.85
C SER A 113 -2.20 15.32 9.75
N ARG A 114 -2.93 16.38 10.16
CA ARG A 114 -2.40 17.75 10.17
C ARG A 114 -1.28 17.97 11.18
N ASP A 115 -1.22 17.13 12.20
CA ASP A 115 -0.20 17.16 13.24
C ASP A 115 0.85 16.05 13.02
N LYS A 116 0.69 15.20 11.98
CA LYS A 116 1.68 14.20 11.59
C LYS A 116 2.88 14.87 10.93
N PHE A 117 4.08 14.40 11.23
CA PHE A 117 5.32 14.86 10.59
C PHE A 117 6.31 13.71 10.38
N GLU A 118 7.29 13.94 9.52
CA GLU A 118 8.34 12.98 9.21
C GLU A 118 9.48 13.09 10.24
N SER A 119 9.46 12.20 11.22
CA SER A 119 10.48 12.14 12.29
C SER A 119 11.73 11.35 11.89
N GLY A 120 11.66 10.54 10.83
CA GLY A 120 12.72 9.62 10.44
C GLY A 120 12.85 8.39 11.34
N THR A 121 11.94 8.17 12.30
CA THR A 121 12.02 7.00 13.21
C THR A 121 11.43 5.73 12.60
N GLY A 122 10.62 5.84 11.56
CA GLY A 122 9.94 4.72 10.93
C GLY A 122 8.60 4.35 11.58
N TRP A 123 8.05 5.21 12.45
CA TRP A 123 6.69 5.12 12.97
C TRP A 123 5.92 6.44 12.71
N PRO A 124 4.58 6.40 12.55
CA PRO A 124 3.81 7.64 12.48
C PRO A 124 4.05 8.49 13.73
N SER A 125 4.45 9.74 13.49
CA SER A 125 4.86 10.66 14.54
C SER A 125 4.01 11.92 14.47
N PHE A 126 3.51 12.37 15.63
CA PHE A 126 2.62 13.52 15.73
C PHE A 126 3.16 14.56 16.72
N THR A 127 2.88 15.83 16.49
CA THR A 127 3.31 16.92 17.38
C THR A 127 2.41 17.09 18.61
N ARG A 128 1.17 16.60 18.53
CA ARG A 128 0.15 16.62 19.60
C ARG A 128 -1.01 15.65 19.30
N PRO A 129 -1.75 15.20 20.33
CA PRO A 129 -3.04 14.53 20.13
C PRO A 129 -4.10 15.51 19.63
N LEU A 130 -5.16 14.95 19.04
CA LEU A 130 -6.33 15.69 18.59
C LEU A 130 -7.06 16.36 19.76
N ASP A 131 -7.18 15.64 20.88
CA ASP A 131 -7.69 16.12 22.16
C ASP A 131 -6.87 15.47 23.28
N LYS A 132 -6.24 16.30 24.14
CA LYS A 132 -5.44 15.80 25.27
C LYS A 132 -6.27 14.99 26.26
N ALA A 133 -7.59 15.20 26.32
CA ALA A 133 -8.46 14.45 27.21
C ALA A 133 -8.70 12.99 26.77
N GLN A 134 -8.28 12.60 25.56
CA GLN A 134 -8.43 11.25 24.99
C GLN A 134 -7.14 10.41 25.05
N VAL A 135 -6.06 10.99 25.58
CA VAL A 135 -4.76 10.34 25.69
C VAL A 135 -4.29 10.38 27.14
N VAL A 136 -3.83 9.24 27.64
CA VAL A 136 -3.25 9.11 28.97
C VAL A 136 -1.74 8.97 28.83
N GLU A 137 -1.00 9.88 29.45
CA GLU A 137 0.45 9.87 29.51
C GLU A 137 0.88 9.24 30.84
N LYS A 138 1.53 8.07 30.80
CA LYS A 138 2.03 7.36 31.98
C LYS A 138 3.55 7.38 31.96
N ARG A 139 4.18 7.71 33.09
CA ARG A 139 5.63 7.55 33.22
C ARG A 139 5.96 6.06 33.24
N ASP A 140 6.87 5.67 32.36
CA ASP A 140 7.43 4.34 32.25
C ASP A 140 8.93 4.42 32.56
N SER A 141 9.35 3.82 33.68
CA SER A 141 10.75 3.72 34.11
C SER A 141 11.30 2.30 33.96
N THR A 142 10.60 1.43 33.22
CA THR A 142 11.03 0.04 33.00
C THR A 142 12.29 -0.01 32.13
N LEU A 143 13.08 -1.07 32.28
CA LEU A 143 14.36 -1.26 31.57
C LEU A 143 15.40 -0.14 31.78
N GLY A 144 15.26 0.68 32.83
CA GLY A 144 16.21 1.76 33.16
C GLY A 144 16.15 2.95 32.22
N MET A 145 15.10 3.07 31.42
CA MET A 145 14.84 4.20 30.54
C MET A 145 13.64 4.98 31.07
N GLU A 146 13.75 6.30 31.20
CA GLU A 146 12.61 7.17 31.49
C GLU A 146 11.89 7.50 30.18
N ARG A 147 10.71 6.91 29.99
CA ARG A 147 9.83 7.18 28.85
C ARG A 147 8.46 7.61 29.35
N VAL A 148 7.70 8.29 28.51
CA VAL A 148 6.29 8.56 28.78
C VAL A 148 5.48 7.70 27.82
N GLU A 149 4.89 6.65 28.35
CA GLU A 149 3.94 5.79 27.63
C GLU A 149 2.69 6.59 27.29
N VAL A 150 2.18 6.38 26.08
CA VAL A 150 0.97 7.01 25.55
C VAL A 150 -0.08 5.93 25.38
N ARG A 151 -1.23 6.08 26.04
CA ARG A 151 -2.37 5.16 25.96
C ARG A 151 -3.64 5.87 25.53
N SER A 152 -4.54 5.17 24.85
CA SER A 152 -5.90 5.65 24.60
C SER A 152 -6.72 5.63 25.88
N LYS A 153 -7.67 6.55 26.05
CA LYS A 153 -8.41 6.67 27.30
C LYS A 153 -9.50 5.63 27.42
N ASP A 154 -10.32 5.47 26.38
CA ASP A 154 -11.47 4.58 26.41
C ASP A 154 -11.03 3.12 26.20
N GLY A 155 -10.10 2.89 25.27
CA GLY A 155 -9.57 1.54 24.98
C GLY A 155 -8.52 1.02 25.96
N ASP A 156 -7.89 1.89 26.76
CA ASP A 156 -6.65 1.62 27.48
C ASP A 156 -5.63 0.87 26.59
N SER A 157 -5.57 1.25 25.31
CA SER A 157 -4.68 0.65 24.33
C SER A 157 -3.31 1.28 24.45
N HIS A 158 -2.26 0.47 24.54
CA HIS A 158 -0.90 0.99 24.35
C HIS A 158 -0.75 1.51 22.92
N LEU A 159 -0.40 2.79 22.79
CA LEU A 159 -0.24 3.46 21.50
C LEU A 159 1.24 3.58 21.13
N GLY A 160 2.07 3.99 22.08
CA GLY A 160 3.49 4.21 21.88
C GLY A 160 4.07 5.10 22.97
N HIS A 161 4.97 6.01 22.59
CA HIS A 161 5.70 6.83 23.56
C HIS A 161 5.81 8.29 23.12
N LEU A 162 5.86 9.18 24.11
CA LEU A 162 6.07 10.61 23.97
C LEU A 162 7.54 10.95 24.24
N PHE A 163 8.11 11.77 23.36
CA PHE A 163 9.48 12.27 23.44
C PHE A 163 9.53 13.80 23.32
N GLU A 164 10.54 14.43 23.91
CA GLU A 164 10.77 15.90 23.91
C GLU A 164 11.70 16.36 22.77
N ASP A 165 11.80 15.58 21.69
CA ASP A 165 12.65 15.85 20.52
C ASP A 165 11.84 16.18 19.25
N GLY A 166 10.59 16.62 19.43
CA GLY A 166 9.70 16.97 18.33
C GLY A 166 9.96 18.37 17.76
N PRO A 167 9.34 18.70 16.62
CA PRO A 167 9.46 20.02 16.02
C PRO A 167 8.75 21.08 16.87
N LYS A 168 9.21 22.32 16.75
CA LYS A 168 8.50 23.49 17.28
C LYS A 168 7.13 23.63 16.60
N PRO A 169 6.11 24.19 17.27
CA PRO A 169 6.17 24.89 18.55
C PRO A 169 6.04 24.00 19.80
N THR A 170 5.55 22.76 19.66
CA THR A 170 5.31 21.90 20.85
C THR A 170 6.61 21.35 21.41
N GLY A 171 7.59 21.05 20.56
CA GLY A 171 8.81 20.33 20.96
C GLY A 171 8.54 18.85 21.28
N LEU A 172 7.32 18.36 21.03
CA LEU A 172 6.87 17.04 21.42
C LEU A 172 6.74 16.13 20.19
N ARG A 173 7.12 14.87 20.36
CA ARG A 173 6.94 13.81 19.37
C ARG A 173 6.21 12.64 20.00
N TYR A 174 4.94 12.51 19.66
CA TYR A 174 4.14 11.31 19.92
C TYR A 174 4.50 10.28 18.85
N CYS A 175 5.33 9.30 19.20
CA CYS A 175 5.76 8.22 18.32
C CYS A 175 4.87 7.00 18.53
N ILE A 176 4.01 6.69 17.56
CA ILE A 176 2.87 5.79 17.77
C ILE A 176 2.98 4.56 16.87
N ASN A 177 2.57 3.40 17.38
CA ASN A 177 2.45 2.19 16.60
C ASN A 177 1.22 2.27 15.69
N SER A 178 1.42 2.11 14.38
CA SER A 178 0.36 1.96 13.38
C SER A 178 -0.58 0.81 13.71
N ALA A 179 -0.08 -0.29 14.28
CA ALA A 179 -0.89 -1.43 14.72
C ALA A 179 -1.90 -1.08 15.82
N SER A 180 -1.71 0.02 16.55
CA SER A 180 -2.69 0.55 17.52
C SER A 180 -3.71 1.50 16.90
N LEU A 181 -3.52 1.88 15.63
CA LEU A 181 -4.28 2.90 14.94
C LEU A 181 -5.11 2.31 13.80
N ARG A 182 -6.18 3.03 13.47
CA ARG A 182 -6.88 2.93 12.19
C ARG A 182 -6.98 4.32 11.59
N PHE A 183 -6.65 4.44 10.31
CA PHE A 183 -6.77 5.71 9.58
C PHE A 183 -8.16 5.89 8.96
N ILE A 184 -8.74 7.07 9.13
CA ILE A 184 -10.02 7.50 8.58
C ILE A 184 -9.77 8.70 7.65
N PRO A 185 -9.80 8.49 6.32
CA PRO A 185 -9.68 9.57 5.36
C PRO A 185 -10.69 10.70 5.61
N VAL A 186 -10.29 11.95 5.35
CA VAL A 186 -11.10 13.15 5.62
C VAL A 186 -12.48 13.10 4.94
N ASN A 187 -12.55 12.52 3.73
CA ASN A 187 -13.78 12.33 2.97
C ASN A 187 -14.71 11.25 3.55
N GLU A 188 -14.23 10.41 4.47
CA GLU A 188 -14.99 9.37 5.16
C GLU A 188 -15.40 9.77 6.59
N LEU A 189 -14.90 10.89 7.12
CA LEU A 189 -15.14 11.29 8.52
C LEU A 189 -16.62 11.38 8.87
N ALA A 190 -17.43 12.09 8.08
CA ALA A 190 -18.87 12.18 8.35
C ALA A 190 -19.55 10.80 8.32
N ALA A 191 -19.25 10.00 7.29
CA ALA A 191 -19.87 8.69 7.11
C ALA A 191 -19.52 7.71 8.23
N LYS A 192 -18.33 7.84 8.83
CA LYS A 192 -17.85 6.98 9.92
C LYS A 192 -18.11 7.54 11.33
N GLY A 193 -18.94 8.58 11.45
CA GLY A 193 -19.32 9.14 12.76
C GLY A 193 -18.31 10.12 13.37
N TYR A 194 -17.36 10.60 12.58
CA TYR A 194 -16.33 11.58 12.94
C TYR A 194 -16.59 12.97 12.31
N GLY A 195 -17.80 13.22 11.81
CA GLY A 195 -18.15 14.45 11.09
C GLY A 195 -17.87 15.73 11.87
N LYS A 196 -17.89 15.67 13.21
CA LYS A 196 -17.52 16.78 14.12
C LYS A 196 -16.12 17.34 13.86
N TRP A 197 -15.23 16.55 13.27
CA TRP A 197 -13.84 16.93 13.00
C TRP A 197 -13.61 17.46 11.58
N LEU A 198 -14.61 17.43 10.68
CA LEU A 198 -14.45 18.01 9.34
C LEU A 198 -13.97 19.47 9.34
N PRO A 199 -14.42 20.35 10.26
CA PRO A 199 -13.95 21.74 10.29
C PRO A 199 -12.44 21.88 10.53
N SER A 200 -11.81 20.94 11.24
CA SER A 200 -10.34 20.97 11.44
C SER A 200 -9.56 20.72 10.15
N PHE A 201 -10.23 20.22 9.09
CA PHE A 201 -9.71 20.06 7.74
C PHE A 201 -10.24 21.11 6.75
N GLY A 202 -10.90 22.17 7.24
CA GLY A 202 -11.53 23.18 6.38
C GLY A 202 -12.74 22.67 5.60
N ARG A 203 -13.39 21.60 6.08
CA ARG A 203 -14.57 20.99 5.45
C ARG A 203 -15.79 21.11 6.36
N THR A 204 -16.99 21.13 5.78
CA THR A 204 -18.25 21.13 6.54
C THR A 204 -18.96 19.78 6.39
N ALA A 205 -19.61 19.33 7.46
CA ALA A 205 -20.51 18.19 7.37
C ALA A 205 -21.71 18.57 6.49
N PRO A 206 -22.16 17.70 5.57
CA PRO A 206 -23.43 17.92 4.89
C PRO A 206 -24.55 18.03 5.94
N SER A 207 -25.31 19.12 5.93
CA SER A 207 -26.48 19.28 6.80
C SER A 207 -27.48 18.13 6.54
N GLU A 208 -27.93 17.46 7.61
CA GLU A 208 -28.90 16.36 7.47
C GLU A 208 -30.19 16.82 6.77
N PRO A 209 -30.79 16.02 5.87
CA PRO A 209 -32.06 16.37 5.26
C PRO A 209 -33.22 16.00 6.20
N GLN A 210 -33.95 17.01 6.67
CA GLN A 210 -35.29 16.84 7.23
C GLN A 210 -36.29 16.66 6.08
N GLY A 211 -37.01 15.53 6.08
CA GLY A 211 -38.30 15.37 5.41
C GLY A 211 -38.28 15.22 3.90
N ALA A 212 -38.73 14.06 3.42
CA ALA A 212 -38.99 13.79 2.01
C ALA A 212 -40.13 14.68 1.44
N LEU A 213 -39.97 15.13 0.19
CA LEU A 213 -40.99 15.25 -0.87
C LEU A 213 -40.28 15.51 -2.22
N ALA A 214 -40.72 14.83 -3.28
CA ALA A 214 -40.07 14.78 -4.60
C ALA A 214 -40.49 15.96 -5.54
N PRO A 215 -40.02 16.04 -6.80
CA PRO A 215 -38.99 16.99 -7.24
C PRO A 215 -39.50 18.09 -8.18
N ALA A 216 -38.73 19.18 -8.31
CA ALA A 216 -38.84 20.10 -9.45
C ALA A 216 -37.46 20.58 -9.90
N ALA A 217 -37.36 20.79 -11.21
CA ALA A 217 -36.17 20.83 -12.04
C ALA A 217 -35.17 21.96 -11.77
N GLY A 218 -33.91 21.69 -12.12
CA GLY A 218 -32.99 22.69 -12.67
C GLY A 218 -32.00 23.33 -11.71
N ALA A 219 -30.98 22.60 -11.27
CA ALA A 219 -29.62 23.10 -11.03
C ALA A 219 -28.67 21.91 -10.80
N VAL A 220 -27.56 21.90 -11.52
CA VAL A 220 -26.54 20.84 -11.46
C VAL A 220 -25.77 20.95 -10.14
N VAL A 221 -26.09 20.08 -9.19
CA VAL A 221 -25.36 19.90 -7.92
C VAL A 221 -24.87 18.46 -7.86
N LEU A 222 -23.55 18.29 -7.80
CA LEU A 222 -22.85 17.01 -7.74
C LEU A 222 -23.19 16.28 -6.44
N ALA A 223 -24.02 15.25 -6.54
CA ALA A 223 -24.43 14.41 -5.43
C ALA A 223 -23.33 13.41 -5.01
N LYS A 224 -22.88 13.56 -3.76
CA LYS A 224 -22.55 12.52 -2.75
C LYS A 224 -22.35 11.07 -3.28
N ALA A 225 -21.12 10.54 -3.22
CA ALA A 225 -20.89 9.10 -3.31
C ALA A 225 -20.99 8.45 -1.92
N ALA A 226 -22.06 7.68 -1.70
CA ALA A 226 -22.17 6.72 -0.60
C ALA A 226 -21.02 5.70 -0.65
N VAL A 227 -20.65 5.11 0.50
CA VAL A 227 -19.83 3.89 0.48
C VAL A 227 -20.58 2.85 -0.34
N PRO A 228 -19.99 2.35 -1.44
CA PRO A 228 -20.71 1.45 -2.30
C PRO A 228 -20.85 0.08 -1.62
N THR A 229 -22.08 -0.39 -1.47
CA THR A 229 -22.37 -1.83 -1.29
C THR A 229 -21.79 -2.59 -2.49
N GLU A 230 -21.58 -3.92 -2.41
CA GLU A 230 -21.05 -4.73 -3.54
C GLU A 230 -21.68 -4.40 -4.90
N ALA A 231 -22.96 -4.00 -4.92
CA ALA A 231 -23.70 -3.51 -6.09
C ALA A 231 -23.27 -2.15 -6.66
N SER A 232 -22.13 -1.59 -6.25
CA SER A 232 -21.67 -0.25 -6.68
C SER A 232 -20.15 -0.13 -6.84
N ARG A 233 -19.49 -1.27 -7.09
CA ARG A 233 -18.11 -1.35 -7.57
C ARG A 233 -18.11 -2.00 -8.94
N GLU A 234 -17.19 -1.60 -9.79
CA GLU A 234 -16.94 -2.24 -11.07
C GLU A 234 -15.46 -2.66 -11.14
N THR A 235 -15.20 -3.75 -11.86
CA THR A 235 -13.84 -4.30 -12.02
C THR A 235 -13.41 -4.19 -13.47
N ALA A 236 -12.14 -3.84 -13.71
CA ALA A 236 -11.50 -3.86 -15.02
C ALA A 236 -10.19 -4.63 -14.95
N TYR A 237 -9.88 -5.39 -16.00
CA TYR A 237 -8.58 -6.07 -16.17
C TYR A 237 -7.84 -5.43 -17.34
N LEU A 238 -6.74 -4.75 -17.04
CA LEU A 238 -6.00 -3.92 -18.00
C LEU A 238 -4.56 -4.40 -18.11
N ALA A 239 -4.05 -4.55 -19.33
CA ALA A 239 -2.66 -4.88 -19.63
C ALA A 239 -2.06 -3.83 -20.58
N GLY A 240 -0.85 -3.36 -20.28
CA GLY A 240 -0.23 -2.27 -21.03
C GLY A 240 1.30 -2.24 -20.93
N GLY A 241 1.92 -3.37 -20.60
CA GLY A 241 3.36 -3.46 -20.30
C GLY A 241 3.61 -4.05 -18.92
N CYS A 242 4.78 -3.76 -18.35
CA CYS A 242 5.11 -4.12 -16.98
C CYS A 242 4.01 -3.64 -16.00
N PHE A 243 3.41 -4.57 -15.26
CA PHE A 243 2.31 -4.23 -14.35
C PHE A 243 2.70 -3.32 -13.17
N TRP A 244 3.99 -3.17 -12.85
CA TRP A 244 4.47 -2.36 -11.72
C TRP A 244 4.19 -0.88 -11.97
N GLY A 245 4.59 -0.39 -13.15
CA GLY A 245 4.34 0.99 -13.57
C GLY A 245 2.85 1.27 -13.77
N MET A 246 2.11 0.29 -14.30
CA MET A 246 0.66 0.40 -14.45
C MET A 246 -0.04 0.54 -13.09
N GLU A 247 0.21 -0.39 -12.17
CA GLU A 247 -0.41 -0.42 -10.85
C GLU A 247 -0.13 0.86 -10.06
N ASP A 248 1.11 1.36 -10.11
CA ASP A 248 1.51 2.60 -9.43
C ASP A 248 0.75 3.85 -9.90
N ILE A 249 0.45 3.94 -11.21
CA ILE A 249 -0.36 5.04 -11.73
C ILE A 249 -1.85 4.77 -11.44
N LEU A 250 -2.35 3.58 -11.74
CA LEU A 250 -3.77 3.22 -11.62
C LEU A 250 -4.29 3.46 -10.21
N ARG A 251 -3.53 3.07 -9.18
CA ARG A 251 -3.94 3.21 -7.78
C ARG A 251 -4.10 4.65 -7.31
N LYS A 252 -3.47 5.61 -8.00
CA LYS A 252 -3.52 7.05 -7.66
C LYS A 252 -4.70 7.75 -8.35
N ILE A 253 -5.44 7.05 -9.22
CA ILE A 253 -6.56 7.64 -9.95
C ILE A 253 -7.75 7.84 -9.00
N PRO A 254 -8.31 9.07 -8.91
CA PRO A 254 -9.53 9.31 -8.16
C PRO A 254 -10.68 8.42 -8.65
N GLY A 255 -11.28 7.67 -7.73
CA GLY A 255 -12.36 6.72 -8.03
C GLY A 255 -11.91 5.27 -8.12
N VAL A 256 -10.60 4.99 -8.23
CA VAL A 256 -10.06 3.64 -8.01
C VAL A 256 -10.09 3.32 -6.52
N ILE A 257 -10.54 2.10 -6.20
CA ILE A 257 -10.74 1.57 -4.85
C ILE A 257 -9.61 0.60 -4.50
N ASP A 258 -9.28 -0.30 -5.41
CA ASP A 258 -8.29 -1.36 -5.21
C ASP A 258 -7.57 -1.69 -6.52
N THR A 259 -6.32 -2.13 -6.40
CA THR A 259 -5.50 -2.61 -7.52
C THR A 259 -4.77 -3.88 -7.11
N GLU A 260 -4.68 -4.84 -8.01
CA GLU A 260 -3.88 -6.06 -7.81
C GLU A 260 -3.14 -6.41 -9.10
N ALA A 261 -1.83 -6.60 -9.03
CA ALA A 261 -1.01 -7.10 -10.13
C ALA A 261 -1.27 -8.59 -10.36
N GLY A 262 -1.32 -9.04 -11.61
CA GLY A 262 -1.59 -10.44 -11.92
C GLY A 262 -1.43 -10.81 -13.39
N TYR A 263 -1.83 -12.03 -13.70
CA TYR A 263 -1.72 -12.65 -15.01
C TYR A 263 -3.10 -13.07 -15.49
N THR A 264 -3.46 -12.73 -16.74
CA THR A 264 -4.72 -13.17 -17.37
C THR A 264 -4.60 -13.22 -18.89
N GLY A 265 -5.60 -13.74 -19.60
CA GLY A 265 -5.61 -13.88 -21.06
C GLY A 265 -4.82 -15.06 -21.62
N GLY A 266 -4.18 -15.86 -20.74
CA GLY A 266 -3.50 -17.12 -21.08
C GLY A 266 -4.29 -18.34 -20.61
N SER A 267 -3.64 -19.51 -20.65
CA SER A 267 -4.26 -20.81 -20.35
C SER A 267 -3.69 -21.53 -19.13
N LYS A 268 -2.64 -21.02 -18.47
CA LYS A 268 -2.01 -21.66 -17.32
C LYS A 268 -2.65 -21.16 -16.02
N LYS A 269 -3.37 -22.04 -15.30
CA LYS A 269 -4.14 -21.68 -14.10
C LYS A 269 -3.29 -21.16 -12.93
N ASP A 270 -2.21 -21.84 -12.62
CA ASP A 270 -1.29 -21.48 -11.53
C ASP A 270 0.01 -20.91 -12.11
N ALA A 271 -0.12 -19.90 -12.98
CA ALA A 271 1.03 -19.29 -13.63
C ALA A 271 1.88 -18.51 -12.60
N THR A 272 3.17 -18.79 -12.56
CA THR A 272 4.15 -17.98 -11.83
C THR A 272 4.76 -16.93 -12.75
N TYR A 273 5.40 -15.92 -12.18
CA TYR A 273 6.19 -14.96 -12.95
C TYR A 273 7.17 -15.65 -13.90
N GLU A 274 7.88 -16.67 -13.42
CA GLU A 274 8.86 -17.42 -14.22
C GLU A 274 8.22 -18.13 -15.42
N ASP A 275 6.99 -18.62 -15.27
CA ASP A 275 6.26 -19.20 -16.38
C ASP A 275 5.88 -18.13 -17.42
N VAL A 276 5.28 -17.02 -16.95
CA VAL A 276 4.77 -15.93 -17.78
C VAL A 276 5.90 -15.22 -18.51
N HIS A 277 7.04 -15.06 -17.85
CA HIS A 277 8.25 -14.44 -18.40
C HIS A 277 8.76 -15.15 -19.66
N THR A 278 8.53 -16.46 -19.79
CA THR A 278 8.88 -17.20 -21.02
C THR A 278 8.04 -16.82 -22.25
N GLY A 279 6.90 -16.15 -22.05
CA GLY A 279 5.92 -15.84 -23.09
C GLY A 279 5.08 -17.04 -23.58
N LYS A 280 5.32 -18.25 -23.06
CA LYS A 280 4.66 -19.49 -23.54
C LYS A 280 3.28 -19.74 -22.96
N THR A 281 2.93 -19.08 -21.85
CA THR A 281 1.66 -19.30 -21.15
C THR A 281 0.47 -18.60 -21.81
N GLY A 282 0.75 -17.64 -22.71
CA GLY A 282 -0.25 -16.76 -23.32
C GLY A 282 -0.77 -15.65 -22.40
N HIS A 283 -0.40 -15.64 -21.12
CA HIS A 283 -0.83 -14.59 -20.20
C HIS A 283 -0.23 -13.24 -20.59
N ALA A 284 -0.97 -12.17 -20.31
CA ALA A 284 -0.44 -10.82 -20.17
C ALA A 284 -0.18 -10.53 -18.70
N GLU A 285 0.85 -9.74 -18.41
CA GLU A 285 0.90 -8.95 -17.18
C GLU A 285 -0.24 -7.92 -17.22
N ALA A 286 -1.07 -7.94 -16.19
CA ALA A 286 -2.26 -7.13 -16.09
C ALA A 286 -2.43 -6.60 -14.67
N VAL A 287 -3.30 -5.61 -14.53
CA VAL A 287 -3.75 -5.08 -13.24
C VAL A 287 -5.27 -5.26 -13.17
N ARG A 288 -5.75 -5.88 -12.08
CA ARG A 288 -7.16 -5.84 -11.68
C ARG A 288 -7.40 -4.51 -11.00
N VAL A 289 -8.31 -3.72 -11.55
CA VAL A 289 -8.69 -2.40 -11.03
C VAL A 289 -10.14 -2.49 -10.55
N VAL A 290 -10.37 -2.30 -9.26
CA VAL A 290 -11.72 -2.14 -8.71
C VAL A 290 -11.96 -0.65 -8.53
N PHE A 291 -13.05 -0.12 -9.07
CA PHE A 291 -13.34 1.31 -9.05
C PHE A 291 -14.82 1.60 -8.79
N ASN A 292 -15.12 2.83 -8.41
CA ASN A 292 -16.49 3.31 -8.22
C ASN A 292 -16.99 3.96 -9.52
N PRO A 293 -17.94 3.34 -10.26
CA PRO A 293 -18.43 3.88 -11.53
C PRO A 293 -19.13 5.23 -11.40
N LYS A 294 -19.51 5.66 -10.19
CA LYS A 294 -20.07 7.01 -9.92
C LYS A 294 -19.00 8.11 -9.86
N LEU A 295 -17.74 7.75 -9.62
CA LEU A 295 -16.61 8.68 -9.52
C LEU A 295 -15.69 8.60 -10.74
N LEU A 296 -15.54 7.39 -11.29
CA LEU A 296 -14.71 7.11 -12.45
C LEU A 296 -15.47 6.13 -13.34
N THR A 297 -15.96 6.58 -14.50
CA THR A 297 -16.62 5.67 -15.45
C THR A 297 -15.58 4.76 -16.10
N TYR A 298 -15.99 3.57 -16.53
CA TYR A 298 -15.12 2.67 -17.29
C TYR A 298 -14.55 3.36 -18.54
N GLU A 299 -15.38 4.14 -19.24
CA GLU A 299 -14.95 4.96 -20.38
C GLU A 299 -13.84 5.96 -20.01
N ALA A 300 -13.97 6.68 -18.90
CA ALA A 300 -12.95 7.63 -18.44
C ALA A 300 -11.67 6.93 -17.96
N LEU A 301 -11.78 5.79 -17.27
CA LEU A 301 -10.64 4.94 -16.91
C LEU A 301 -9.85 4.54 -18.16
N LEU A 302 -10.52 4.20 -19.26
CA LEU A 302 -9.86 3.85 -20.50
C LEU A 302 -9.26 5.06 -21.22
N GLU A 303 -10.07 6.10 -21.49
CA GLU A 303 -9.69 7.21 -22.38
C GLU A 303 -8.75 8.22 -21.71
N GLN A 304 -8.97 8.54 -20.43
CA GLN A 304 -8.19 9.55 -19.73
C GLN A 304 -6.94 8.99 -19.06
N TRP A 305 -6.88 7.67 -18.86
CA TRP A 305 -5.80 7.02 -18.10
C TRP A 305 -5.13 5.90 -18.87
N PHE A 306 -5.82 4.77 -19.11
CA PHE A 306 -5.21 3.58 -19.70
C PHE A 306 -4.49 3.87 -21.02
N PHE A 307 -5.16 4.51 -21.99
CA PHE A 307 -4.57 4.82 -23.28
C PHE A 307 -3.52 5.92 -23.25
N ARG A 308 -3.32 6.61 -22.12
CA ARG A 308 -2.30 7.65 -21.95
C ARG A 308 -1.09 7.18 -21.16
N MET A 309 -1.24 6.15 -20.33
CA MET A 309 -0.19 5.68 -19.41
C MET A 309 0.83 4.73 -20.05
N HIS A 310 0.52 4.17 -21.22
CA HIS A 310 1.38 3.27 -21.98
C HIS A 310 1.35 3.61 -23.48
N ASP A 311 2.31 3.13 -24.28
CA ASP A 311 2.23 3.16 -25.75
C ASP A 311 1.32 2.00 -26.24
N PRO A 312 0.10 2.28 -26.74
CA PRO A 312 -0.85 1.27 -27.15
C PRO A 312 -0.65 0.83 -28.61
N THR A 313 0.40 1.31 -29.27
CA THR A 313 0.70 1.03 -30.68
C THR A 313 1.74 -0.07 -30.85
N THR A 314 2.50 -0.40 -29.80
CA THR A 314 3.59 -1.40 -29.82
C THR A 314 3.05 -2.81 -29.60
N LEU A 315 3.11 -3.63 -30.65
CA LEU A 315 2.65 -5.02 -30.58
C LEU A 315 3.60 -5.85 -29.70
N ASN A 316 3.05 -6.49 -28.66
CA ASN A 316 3.79 -7.37 -27.74
C ASN A 316 5.04 -6.72 -27.14
N ARG A 317 4.94 -5.45 -26.77
CA ARG A 317 6.04 -4.67 -26.22
C ARG A 317 5.52 -3.43 -25.48
N GLN A 318 6.20 -3.05 -24.40
CA GLN A 318 6.12 -1.71 -23.83
C GLN A 318 7.53 -1.22 -23.50
N GLY A 319 7.98 -0.14 -24.16
CA GLY A 319 9.34 0.36 -23.98
C GLY A 319 10.40 -0.73 -24.18
N ASN A 320 11.17 -0.99 -23.11
CA ASN A 320 12.23 -2.01 -23.11
C ASN A 320 11.71 -3.43 -22.83
N ASP A 321 10.46 -3.57 -22.38
CA ASP A 321 9.85 -4.85 -22.05
C ASP A 321 9.27 -5.48 -23.33
N VAL A 322 9.91 -6.54 -23.82
CA VAL A 322 9.57 -7.21 -25.09
C VAL A 322 9.01 -8.60 -24.82
N GLY A 323 7.83 -8.89 -25.35
CA GLY A 323 7.16 -10.17 -25.17
C GLY A 323 5.64 -10.04 -25.20
N SER A 324 4.97 -11.14 -25.57
CA SER A 324 3.50 -11.18 -25.60
C SER A 324 2.88 -10.90 -24.22
N GLN A 325 3.60 -11.16 -23.13
CA GLN A 325 3.18 -10.83 -21.78
C GLN A 325 3.06 -9.32 -21.52
N TYR A 326 3.77 -8.48 -22.28
CA TYR A 326 3.75 -7.02 -22.14
C TYR A 326 2.82 -6.32 -23.15
N ARG A 327 1.97 -7.08 -23.84
CA ARG A 327 1.05 -6.54 -24.84
C ARG A 327 0.02 -5.59 -24.22
N SER A 328 -0.42 -4.62 -25.02
CA SER A 328 -1.60 -3.83 -24.70
C SER A 328 -2.87 -4.67 -24.89
N ALA A 329 -3.67 -4.84 -23.83
CA ALA A 329 -4.94 -5.56 -23.88
C ALA A 329 -5.94 -5.06 -22.81
N ILE A 330 -7.22 -5.14 -23.15
CA ILE A 330 -8.36 -4.91 -22.27
C ILE A 330 -9.15 -6.22 -22.21
N PHE A 331 -9.29 -6.76 -20.99
CA PHE A 331 -10.01 -8.00 -20.75
C PHE A 331 -11.39 -7.68 -20.16
N TYR A 332 -12.44 -7.69 -21.00
CA TYR A 332 -13.77 -7.26 -20.59
C TYR A 332 -14.50 -8.33 -19.78
N LEU A 333 -15.25 -7.89 -18.76
CA LEU A 333 -16.08 -8.74 -17.90
C LEU A 333 -17.57 -8.73 -18.30
N SER A 334 -17.97 -7.84 -19.19
CA SER A 334 -19.34 -7.73 -19.71
C SER A 334 -19.37 -7.25 -21.16
N ASP A 335 -20.50 -7.47 -21.84
CA ASP A 335 -20.74 -6.92 -23.18
C ASP A 335 -20.72 -5.38 -23.21
N GLU A 336 -21.12 -4.73 -22.11
CA GLU A 336 -21.08 -3.27 -21.99
C GLU A 336 -19.64 -2.75 -21.93
N GLN A 337 -18.77 -3.41 -21.15
CA GLN A 337 -17.34 -3.13 -21.15
C GLN A 337 -16.73 -3.36 -22.53
N ARG A 338 -17.07 -4.46 -23.23
CA ARG A 338 -16.60 -4.70 -24.60
C ARG A 338 -16.92 -3.52 -25.52
N ARG A 339 -18.20 -3.14 -25.60
CA ARG A 339 -18.67 -2.05 -26.48
C ARG A 339 -18.00 -0.72 -26.13
N THR A 340 -17.87 -0.43 -24.85
CA THR A 340 -17.22 0.81 -24.36
C THR A 340 -15.73 0.81 -24.72
N ALA A 341 -15.02 -0.29 -24.50
CA ALA A 341 -13.61 -0.43 -24.85
C ALA A 341 -13.39 -0.29 -26.37
N GLU A 342 -14.25 -0.89 -27.18
CA GLU A 342 -14.20 -0.79 -28.65
C GLU A 342 -14.42 0.67 -29.11
N ALA A 343 -15.40 1.35 -28.53
CA ALA A 343 -15.68 2.75 -28.83
C ALA A 343 -14.52 3.67 -28.42
N VAL A 344 -13.99 3.52 -27.21
CA VAL A 344 -12.83 4.31 -26.74
C VAL A 344 -11.61 4.05 -27.61
N LYS A 345 -11.28 2.77 -27.89
CA LYS A 345 -10.15 2.41 -28.75
C LYS A 345 -10.28 3.08 -30.13
N ALA A 346 -11.48 3.07 -30.72
CA ALA A 346 -11.72 3.71 -32.00
C ALA A 346 -11.56 5.24 -31.96
N ARG A 347 -11.95 5.91 -30.87
CA ARG A 347 -11.72 7.35 -30.68
C ARG A 347 -10.23 7.66 -30.50
N VAL A 348 -9.53 6.89 -29.67
CA VAL A 348 -8.09 7.06 -29.44
C VAL A 348 -7.30 6.85 -30.73
N ASP A 349 -7.63 5.82 -31.51
CA ASP A 349 -6.98 5.54 -32.80
C ASP A 349 -7.19 6.68 -33.82
N LYS A 350 -8.37 7.30 -33.83
CA LYS A 350 -8.70 8.43 -34.71
C LYS A 350 -8.25 9.80 -34.17
N SER A 351 -7.77 9.87 -32.93
CA SER A 351 -7.45 11.14 -32.27
C SER A 351 -6.25 11.88 -32.88
N GLY A 352 -5.40 11.18 -33.64
CA GLY A 352 -4.14 11.71 -34.16
C GLY A 352 -3.03 11.87 -33.10
N LYS A 353 -3.29 11.51 -31.84
CA LYS A 353 -2.29 11.57 -30.76
C LYS A 353 -1.20 10.50 -30.88
N TRP A 354 -1.53 9.38 -31.53
CA TRP A 354 -0.62 8.27 -31.74
C TRP A 354 -0.15 8.23 -33.20
N SER A 355 1.16 8.12 -33.40
CA SER A 355 1.77 8.13 -34.75
C SER A 355 1.55 6.84 -35.53
N ARG A 356 1.07 5.79 -34.86
CA ARG A 356 0.80 4.46 -35.43
C ARG A 356 -0.55 3.94 -34.95
N PRO A 357 -1.16 2.98 -35.66
CA PRO A 357 -2.43 2.39 -35.24
C PRO A 357 -2.35 1.77 -33.85
N VAL A 358 -3.43 1.91 -33.08
CA VAL A 358 -3.62 1.30 -31.76
C VAL A 358 -3.83 -0.21 -31.92
N VAL A 359 -2.91 -1.00 -31.35
CA VAL A 359 -2.89 -2.47 -31.45
C VAL A 359 -3.50 -3.17 -30.23
N THR A 360 -4.01 -2.41 -29.27
CA THR A 360 -4.66 -2.93 -28.05
C THR A 360 -5.70 -4.00 -28.37
N GLN A 361 -5.54 -5.18 -27.77
CA GLN A 361 -6.50 -6.28 -27.89
C GLN A 361 -7.72 -6.01 -26.99
N ILE A 362 -8.91 -6.37 -27.45
CA ILE A 362 -10.14 -6.33 -26.63
C ILE A 362 -10.72 -7.74 -26.66
N THR A 363 -10.58 -8.46 -25.54
CA THR A 363 -10.93 -9.88 -25.44
C THR A 363 -11.69 -10.15 -24.16
N ALA A 364 -12.48 -11.22 -24.11
CA ALA A 364 -13.15 -11.59 -22.87
C ALA A 364 -12.12 -11.91 -21.78
N ALA A 365 -12.41 -11.55 -20.54
CA ALA A 365 -11.58 -11.96 -19.40
C ALA A 365 -11.56 -13.48 -19.26
N SER A 366 -10.36 -14.03 -19.07
CA SER A 366 -10.17 -15.41 -18.62
C SER A 366 -9.91 -15.42 -17.11
N GLU A 367 -9.52 -16.59 -16.59
CA GLU A 367 -9.12 -16.74 -15.19
C GLU A 367 -8.07 -15.68 -14.78
N TRP A 368 -8.25 -15.14 -13.57
CA TRP A 368 -7.35 -14.16 -12.98
C TRP A 368 -6.40 -14.87 -12.02
N VAL A 369 -5.10 -14.73 -12.26
CA VAL A 369 -4.05 -15.33 -11.43
C VAL A 369 -3.30 -14.20 -10.73
N PRO A 370 -3.45 -14.00 -9.41
CA PRO A 370 -2.69 -12.99 -8.68
C PRO A 370 -1.18 -13.21 -8.82
N ALA A 371 -0.44 -12.15 -9.09
CA ALA A 371 1.02 -12.22 -9.09
C ALA A 371 1.55 -12.39 -7.66
N GLU A 372 2.78 -12.87 -7.55
CA GLU A 372 3.45 -13.10 -6.28
C GLU A 372 3.50 -11.83 -5.41
N GLY A 373 3.49 -11.99 -4.10
CA GLY A 373 3.39 -10.86 -3.15
C GLY A 373 4.50 -9.80 -3.26
N TYR A 374 5.64 -10.14 -3.89
CA TYR A 374 6.70 -9.17 -4.17
C TYR A 374 6.41 -8.26 -5.36
N HIS A 375 5.56 -8.69 -6.31
CA HIS A 375 5.10 -7.86 -7.43
C HIS A 375 3.99 -6.89 -7.03
N GLN A 376 3.15 -7.27 -6.08
CA GLN A 376 2.09 -6.40 -5.55
C GLN A 376 2.70 -5.12 -4.99
N ASP A 377 2.18 -3.95 -5.35
CA ASP A 377 2.63 -2.66 -4.84
C ASP A 377 4.14 -2.41 -5.04
N TYR A 378 4.76 -3.01 -6.06
CA TYR A 378 6.22 -3.05 -6.18
C TYR A 378 6.88 -1.67 -6.11
N LEU A 379 6.36 -0.66 -6.81
CA LEU A 379 6.92 0.70 -6.81
C LEU A 379 6.61 1.50 -5.54
N VAL A 380 5.61 1.08 -4.76
CA VAL A 380 5.40 1.61 -3.40
C VAL A 380 6.43 1.02 -2.45
N LYS A 381 6.73 -0.28 -2.60
CA LYS A 381 7.77 -0.99 -1.83
C LYS A 381 9.19 -0.56 -2.22
N ASN A 382 9.39 -0.18 -3.48
CA ASN A 382 10.68 0.18 -4.06
C ASN A 382 10.59 1.55 -4.78
N PRO A 383 10.55 2.67 -4.04
CA PRO A 383 10.54 4.00 -4.64
C PRO A 383 11.76 4.22 -5.54
N GLY A 384 11.53 4.67 -6.78
CA GLY A 384 12.58 4.80 -7.80
C GLY A 384 12.95 3.48 -8.49
N GLY A 385 12.21 2.40 -8.21
CA GLY A 385 12.30 1.15 -8.95
C GLY A 385 11.93 1.31 -10.43
N TYR A 386 12.19 0.27 -11.21
CA TYR A 386 11.96 0.28 -12.65
C TYR A 386 10.48 0.54 -12.99
N THR A 387 10.25 1.51 -13.88
CA THR A 387 8.96 1.74 -14.52
C THR A 387 9.18 2.19 -15.97
N CYS A 388 8.37 1.67 -16.88
CA CYS A 388 8.27 2.15 -18.26
C CYS A 388 6.99 2.96 -18.52
N HIS A 389 6.23 3.25 -17.47
CA HIS A 389 4.93 3.94 -17.55
C HIS A 389 5.01 5.37 -17.02
N TYR A 390 4.37 6.27 -17.75
CA TYR A 390 4.14 7.66 -17.40
C TYR A 390 2.94 8.18 -18.21
N MET A 391 2.30 9.24 -17.72
CA MET A 391 1.17 9.85 -18.42
C MET A 391 1.66 10.64 -19.63
N ARG A 392 1.12 10.34 -20.80
CA ARG A 392 1.36 11.03 -22.07
C ARG A 392 0.19 11.99 -22.38
N ASP A 393 0.49 13.07 -23.09
CA ASP A 393 -0.50 14.10 -23.46
C ASP A 393 -1.19 13.87 -24.81
#